data_AF-A0A7S2EK06-F1
#
_entry.id   AF-A0A7S2EK06-F1
#
_cell.length_a   1.000
_cell.length_b   1.000
_cell.length_c   1.000
_cell.angle_alpha   90.00
_cell.angle_beta   90.00
_cell.angle_gamma   90.00
#
_symmetry.space_group_name_H-M   'P 1'
#
loop_
_entity.id
_entity.type
_entity.pdbx_description
1 polymer ?
#
loop_
_entity_poly.entity_id
_entity_poly.type
_entity_poly.pdbx_seq_one_letter_code
_entity_poly.pdbx_strand_id
1 'polypeptide(L)'
;AHYGNKTFRTWVQEKKLDYVASKKHIEKNSIARTIIEQVQSLQPKGRFLLRCDDRVISHEYTKLVSGGRILGKWVEASDDRAMDKTKQALREGATDIKKKRLKSDALNLTNNVLCEHTSIASDTKVCKANTVPVDSLTTQQLKSYASEAMTYAATLQKIDHTPKDDEAAVSDDPPYIHYD
;
A
#
# COMPACT_ATOMS: atom_id res chain seq x y z
N ALA A 1 -4.02 -19.00 20.37
CA ALA A 1 -3.29 -18.74 19.11
C ALA A 1 -2.06 -19.64 19.03
N HIS A 2 -1.88 -20.38 17.93
CA HIS A 2 -0.76 -21.31 17.71
C HIS A 2 0.59 -20.60 17.59
N TYR A 3 1.69 -21.21 18.05
CA TYR A 3 3.04 -20.61 18.02
C TYR A 3 3.46 -20.18 16.61
N GLY A 4 3.29 -21.05 15.60
CA GLY A 4 3.61 -20.72 14.21
C GLY A 4 2.84 -19.50 13.67
N ASN A 5 1.61 -19.27 14.12
CA ASN A 5 0.84 -18.09 13.71
C ASN A 5 1.37 -16.80 14.34
N LYS A 6 1.98 -16.88 15.53
CA LYS A 6 2.64 -15.73 16.17
C LYS A 6 3.91 -15.37 15.40
N THR A 7 4.77 -16.35 15.15
CA THR A 7 6.02 -16.17 14.38
C THR A 7 5.73 -15.62 12.99
N PHE A 8 4.74 -16.18 12.28
CA PHE A 8 4.29 -15.66 10.99
C PHE A 8 3.88 -14.19 11.05
N ARG A 9 3.11 -13.78 12.08
CA ARG A 9 2.70 -12.38 12.25
C ARG A 9 3.90 -11.46 12.53
N THR A 10 4.89 -11.94 13.27
CA THR A 10 6.14 -11.20 13.49
C THR A 10 6.86 -10.93 12.17
N TRP A 11 7.08 -11.96 11.35
CA TRP A 11 7.73 -11.80 10.04
C TRP A 11 6.95 -10.91 9.07
N VAL A 12 5.62 -11.03 9.05
CA VAL A 12 4.76 -10.13 8.29
C VAL A 12 4.95 -8.69 8.74
N GLN A 13 5.02 -8.44 10.06
CA GLN A 13 5.19 -7.10 10.60
C GLN A 13 6.56 -6.51 10.25
N GLU A 14 7.62 -7.31 10.28
CA GLU A 14 8.99 -6.91 9.90
C GLU A 14 9.06 -6.50 8.43
N LYS A 15 8.43 -7.27 7.53
CA LYS A 15 8.45 -7.02 6.07
C LYS A 15 7.40 -6.03 5.58
N LYS A 16 6.51 -5.58 6.46
CA LYS A 16 5.37 -4.74 6.09
C LYS A 16 5.79 -3.39 5.53
N LEU A 17 6.82 -2.78 6.13
CA LEU A 17 7.32 -1.48 5.69
C LEU A 17 7.89 -1.57 4.27
N ASP A 18 8.68 -2.60 4.00
CA ASP A 18 9.26 -2.88 2.68
C ASP A 18 8.14 -3.08 1.66
N TYR A 19 7.14 -3.90 1.98
CA TYR A 19 6.01 -4.16 1.10
C TYR A 19 5.20 -2.89 0.75
N VAL A 20 5.00 -2.01 1.72
CA VAL A 20 4.29 -0.74 1.54
C VAL A 20 5.14 0.26 0.74
N ALA A 21 6.46 0.24 0.91
CA ALA A 21 7.40 1.09 0.17
C ALA A 21 7.57 0.65 -1.29
N SER A 22 7.46 -0.64 -1.58
CA SER A 22 7.57 -1.19 -2.93
C SER A 22 6.50 -0.67 -3.87
N LYS A 23 6.95 -0.17 -5.02
CA LYS A 23 6.07 0.31 -6.11
C LYS A 23 5.71 -0.81 -7.08
N LYS A 24 6.65 -1.73 -7.36
CA LYS A 24 6.51 -2.77 -8.37
C LYS A 24 5.82 -4.01 -7.81
N HIS A 25 4.94 -4.62 -8.61
CA HIS A 25 4.25 -5.88 -8.23
C HIS A 25 5.23 -7.04 -8.03
N ILE A 26 6.31 -7.08 -8.83
CA ILE A 26 7.34 -8.12 -8.74
C ILE A 26 8.03 -8.12 -7.37
N GLU A 27 8.38 -6.94 -6.85
CA GLU A 27 8.98 -6.79 -5.51
C GLU A 27 8.04 -7.26 -4.42
N LYS A 28 6.75 -6.89 -4.50
CA LYS A 28 5.71 -7.33 -3.56
C LYS A 28 5.56 -8.85 -3.53
N ASN A 29 5.62 -9.50 -4.68
CA ASN A 29 5.61 -10.96 -4.77
C ASN A 29 6.86 -11.58 -4.16
N SER A 30 8.03 -10.98 -4.41
CA SER A 30 9.30 -11.44 -3.84
C SER A 30 9.26 -11.40 -2.30
N ILE A 31 8.80 -10.28 -1.72
CA ILE A 31 8.65 -10.14 -0.26
C ILE A 31 7.73 -11.20 0.33
N ALA A 32 6.59 -11.47 -0.32
CA ALA A 32 5.66 -12.49 0.14
C ALA A 32 6.25 -13.92 0.04
N ARG A 33 7.00 -14.22 -1.04
CA ARG A 33 7.71 -15.50 -1.18
C ARG A 33 8.74 -15.72 -0.09
N THR A 34 9.55 -14.71 0.23
CA THR A 34 10.55 -14.82 1.29
C THR A 34 9.93 -15.24 2.63
N ILE A 35 8.75 -14.71 2.98
CA ILE A 35 8.06 -15.11 4.23
C ILE A 35 7.62 -16.58 4.17
N ILE A 36 7.12 -17.04 3.01
CA ILE A 36 6.68 -18.43 2.83
C ILE A 36 7.87 -19.38 2.88
N GLU A 37 8.97 -19.03 2.23
CA GLU A 37 10.23 -19.78 2.28
C GLU A 37 10.74 -19.89 3.71
N GLN A 38 10.68 -18.82 4.50
CA GLN A 38 11.03 -18.84 5.93
C GLN A 38 10.15 -19.78 6.76
N VAL A 39 8.84 -19.81 6.50
CA VAL A 39 7.93 -20.78 7.12
C VAL A 39 8.32 -22.21 6.75
N GLN A 40 8.61 -22.43 5.47
CA GLN A 40 8.95 -23.74 4.92
C GLN A 40 10.37 -24.22 5.32
N SER A 41 11.28 -23.32 5.70
CA SER A 41 12.64 -23.64 6.14
C SER A 41 12.74 -23.97 7.64
N LEU A 42 11.64 -23.89 8.40
CA LEU A 42 11.62 -24.29 9.80
C LEU A 42 11.91 -25.78 9.98
N GLN A 43 12.41 -26.17 11.15
CA GLN A 43 12.59 -27.56 11.54
C GLN A 43 11.75 -27.84 12.81
N PRO A 44 10.62 -28.56 12.72
CA PRO A 44 10.04 -29.19 11.52
C PRO A 44 9.44 -28.16 10.53
N LYS A 45 9.36 -28.55 9.24
CA LYS A 45 8.84 -27.72 8.15
C LYS A 45 7.47 -27.12 8.51
N GLY A 46 7.39 -25.79 8.46
CA GLY A 46 6.13 -25.08 8.65
C GLY A 46 5.19 -25.31 7.48
N ARG A 47 3.88 -25.28 7.75
CA ARG A 47 2.82 -25.51 6.76
C ARG A 47 1.70 -24.51 6.93
N PHE A 48 1.12 -24.11 5.80
CA PHE A 48 -0.14 -23.37 5.78
C PHE A 48 -1.29 -24.37 5.76
N LEU A 49 -2.22 -24.25 6.72
CA LEU A 49 -3.36 -25.16 6.84
C LEU A 49 -4.66 -24.41 6.56
N LEU A 50 -5.60 -25.14 5.94
CA LEU A 50 -6.98 -24.77 5.66
C LEU A 50 -7.90 -25.74 6.39
N ARG A 51 -9.06 -25.27 6.85
CA ARG A 51 -10.02 -26.06 7.61
C ARG A 51 -11.06 -26.65 6.66
N CYS A 52 -11.36 -27.95 6.77
CA CYS A 52 -12.22 -28.68 5.84
C CYS A 52 -13.74 -28.48 6.03
N ASP A 53 -14.14 -27.89 7.14
CA ASP A 53 -15.53 -27.55 7.49
C ASP A 53 -16.01 -26.24 6.84
N ASP A 54 -15.11 -25.45 6.24
CA ASP A 54 -15.50 -24.38 5.34
C ASP A 54 -16.18 -25.04 4.12
N ARG A 55 -17.49 -24.83 3.98
CA ARG A 55 -18.50 -25.58 3.20
C ARG A 55 -18.26 -25.72 1.67
N VAL A 56 -17.03 -25.53 1.19
CA VAL A 56 -16.62 -25.51 -0.21
C VAL A 56 -15.62 -26.63 -0.54
N ILE A 57 -15.21 -27.47 0.43
CA ILE A 57 -14.26 -28.56 0.15
C ILE A 57 -15.02 -29.78 -0.39
N SER A 58 -15.55 -29.65 -1.61
CA SER A 58 -16.01 -30.77 -2.42
C SER A 58 -14.80 -31.58 -2.92
N HIS A 59 -15.06 -32.81 -3.38
CA HIS A 59 -14.11 -33.77 -3.96
C HIS A 59 -13.09 -33.16 -4.96
N GLU A 60 -13.40 -32.01 -5.55
CA GLU A 60 -12.54 -31.27 -6.48
C GLU A 60 -11.32 -30.61 -5.81
N TYR A 61 -11.40 -30.24 -4.54
CA TYR A 61 -10.31 -29.56 -3.82
C TYR A 61 -9.10 -30.47 -3.54
N THR A 62 -9.27 -31.79 -3.63
CA THR A 62 -8.17 -32.76 -3.53
C THR A 62 -7.13 -32.57 -4.65
N LYS A 63 -7.50 -31.91 -5.77
CA LYS A 63 -6.56 -31.49 -6.83
C LYS A 63 -5.73 -30.24 -6.48
N LEU A 64 -6.13 -29.44 -5.47
CA LEU A 64 -5.49 -28.17 -5.11
C LEU A 64 -4.41 -28.32 -4.01
N VAL A 65 -4.06 -29.55 -3.64
CA VAL A 65 -3.07 -29.83 -2.61
C VAL A 65 -1.77 -30.27 -3.29
N SER A 66 -0.71 -29.48 -3.17
CA SER A 66 0.62 -29.89 -3.64
C SER A 66 1.16 -30.98 -2.72
N GLY A 67 0.86 -32.25 -3.03
CA GLY A 67 1.24 -33.42 -2.21
C GLY A 67 0.17 -34.00 -1.28
N GLY A 68 -1.09 -33.57 -1.39
CA GLY A 68 -2.26 -34.34 -0.92
C GLY A 68 -2.35 -34.70 0.56
N ARG A 69 -1.71 -33.99 1.50
CA ARG A 69 -1.74 -34.40 2.92
C ARG A 69 -2.97 -33.86 3.64
N ILE A 70 -3.91 -34.75 3.96
CA ILE A 70 -5.07 -34.48 4.80
C ILE A 70 -4.73 -34.83 6.27
N LEU A 71 -4.90 -33.87 7.18
CA LEU A 71 -4.62 -33.98 8.61
C LEU A 71 -5.92 -33.82 9.41
N GLY A 72 -6.81 -34.81 9.30
CA GLY A 72 -8.14 -34.76 9.92
C GLY A 72 -8.99 -33.66 9.28
N LYS A 73 -9.37 -32.63 10.06
CA LYS A 73 -10.13 -31.46 9.58
C LYS A 73 -9.27 -30.38 8.92
N TRP A 74 -7.97 -30.62 8.75
CA TRP A 74 -7.03 -29.65 8.18
C TRP A 74 -6.39 -30.20 6.92
N VAL A 75 -6.29 -29.36 5.90
CA VAL A 75 -5.63 -29.67 4.64
C VAL A 75 -4.50 -28.67 4.42
N GLU A 76 -3.38 -29.16 3.89
CA GLU A 76 -2.27 -28.30 3.50
C GLU A 76 -2.68 -27.39 2.33
N ALA A 77 -2.41 -26.09 2.47
CA ALA A 77 -2.71 -25.12 1.44
C ALA A 77 -1.70 -25.22 0.29
N SER A 78 -2.13 -25.00 -0.96
CA SER A 78 -1.21 -24.79 -2.08
C SER A 78 -0.34 -23.54 -1.87
N ASP A 79 0.78 -23.50 -2.59
CA ASP A 79 1.67 -22.33 -2.58
C ASP A 79 0.92 -21.05 -3.00
N ASP A 80 -0.02 -21.13 -3.95
CA ASP A 80 -0.86 -19.99 -4.35
C ASP A 80 -1.74 -19.49 -3.19
N ARG A 81 -2.37 -20.41 -2.45
CA ARG A 81 -3.20 -20.05 -1.29
C ARG A 81 -2.35 -19.50 -0.14
N ALA A 82 -1.14 -20.03 0.06
CA ALA A 82 -0.17 -19.49 1.00
C ALA A 82 0.27 -18.07 0.60
N MET A 83 0.47 -17.84 -0.71
CA MET A 83 0.80 -16.54 -1.30
C MET A 83 -0.29 -15.51 -1.02
N ASP A 84 -1.54 -15.86 -1.32
CA ASP A 84 -2.67 -14.97 -1.13
C ASP A 84 -2.87 -14.61 0.34
N LYS A 85 -2.75 -15.59 1.23
CA LYS A 85 -2.82 -15.38 2.69
C LYS A 85 -1.72 -14.46 3.18
N THR A 86 -0.51 -14.60 2.67
CA THR A 86 0.64 -13.76 3.03
C THR A 86 0.48 -12.35 2.51
N LYS A 87 0.09 -12.17 1.23
CA LYS A 87 -0.21 -10.87 0.65
C LYS A 87 -1.35 -10.17 1.39
N GLN A 88 -2.38 -10.92 1.78
CA GLN A 88 -3.50 -10.38 2.55
C GLN A 88 -3.01 -9.85 3.92
N ALA A 89 -2.23 -10.64 4.65
CA ALA A 89 -1.67 -10.22 5.93
C ALA A 89 -0.75 -8.99 5.84
N LEU A 90 0.02 -8.88 4.74
CA LEU A 90 0.86 -7.70 4.46
C LEU A 90 0.04 -6.44 4.15
N ARG A 91 -1.13 -6.60 3.51
CA ARG A 91 -2.04 -5.49 3.19
C ARG A 91 -2.86 -5.01 4.41
N GLU A 92 -3.24 -5.92 5.31
CA GLU A 92 -4.00 -5.57 6.51
C GLU A 92 -3.23 -4.54 7.35
N GLY A 93 -3.79 -3.35 7.58
CA GLY A 93 -3.11 -2.26 8.30
C GLY A 93 -2.03 -1.50 7.51
N ALA A 94 -1.92 -1.73 6.19
CA ALA A 94 -1.04 -0.93 5.33
C ALA A 94 -1.46 0.55 5.24
N THR A 95 -2.76 0.82 5.34
CA THR A 95 -3.33 2.18 5.37
C THR A 95 -2.83 3.01 6.53
N ASP A 96 -2.76 2.42 7.72
CA ASP A 96 -2.33 3.11 8.94
C ASP A 96 -0.83 3.43 8.90
N ILE A 97 -0.03 2.53 8.33
CA ILE A 97 1.41 2.73 8.13
C ILE A 97 1.66 3.89 7.16
N LYS A 98 0.92 3.95 6.05
CA LYS A 98 1.02 5.07 5.09
C LYS A 98 0.66 6.40 5.74
N LYS A 99 -0.43 6.46 6.51
CA LYS A 99 -0.84 7.68 7.24
C LYS A 99 0.23 8.14 8.23
N LYS A 100 0.82 7.21 9.00
CA LYS A 100 1.89 7.51 9.96
C LYS A 100 3.13 8.08 9.28
N ARG A 101 3.54 7.51 8.12
CA ARG A 101 4.64 8.04 7.32
C ARG A 101 4.38 9.45 6.81
N LEU A 102 3.22 9.69 6.21
CA LEU A 102 2.87 11.03 5.73
C LEU A 102 2.90 12.06 6.87
N LYS A 103 2.43 11.68 8.07
CA LYS A 103 2.49 12.55 9.25
C LYS A 103 3.93 12.80 9.73
N SER A 104 4.79 11.78 9.78
CA SER A 104 6.20 11.97 10.16
C SER A 104 6.95 12.82 9.15
N ASP A 105 6.70 12.61 7.87
CA ASP A 105 7.37 13.34 6.79
C ASP A 105 6.96 14.82 6.79
N ALA A 106 5.68 15.11 7.03
CA ALA A 106 5.18 16.47 7.20
C ALA A 106 5.80 17.19 8.41
N LEU A 107 5.95 16.50 9.56
CA LEU A 107 6.59 17.07 10.76
C LEU A 107 8.09 17.32 10.57
N ASN A 108 8.78 16.43 9.85
CA ASN A 108 10.20 16.62 9.54
C ASN A 108 10.44 17.82 8.62
N LEU A 109 9.53 18.06 7.65
CA LEU A 109 9.61 19.24 6.78
C LEU A 109 9.45 20.54 7.56
N THR A 110 8.49 20.62 8.51
CA THR A 110 8.29 21.83 9.32
C THR A 110 9.47 22.15 10.24
N ASN A 111 10.12 21.12 10.80
CA ASN A 111 11.27 21.31 11.68
C ASN A 111 12.51 21.79 10.91
N ASN A 112 12.68 21.37 9.66
CA ASN A 112 13.78 21.84 8.82
C ASN A 112 13.57 23.31 8.40
N VAL A 113 12.34 23.71 8.09
CA VAL A 113 12.01 25.10 7.73
C VAL A 113 12.15 26.06 8.94
N LEU A 114 11.94 25.58 10.17
CA LEU A 114 12.12 26.40 11.37
C LEU A 114 13.61 26.63 11.72
N CYS A 115 14.51 25.71 11.36
CA CYS A 115 15.93 25.78 11.69
C CYS A 115 16.76 26.68 10.77
N GLU A 116 16.27 26.98 9.56
CA GLU A 116 16.95 27.91 8.64
C GLU A 116 16.78 29.39 9.02
N HIS A 117 15.84 29.71 9.91
CA HIS A 117 15.57 31.09 10.35
C HIS A 117 16.23 31.50 11.68
N THR A 118 17.01 30.63 12.33
CA THR A 118 17.67 30.95 13.63
C THR A 118 19.19 30.85 13.64
N SER A 119 19.85 30.65 12.49
CA SER A 119 21.33 30.55 12.41
C SER A 119 22.02 31.79 11.83
N ILE A 120 21.47 32.99 12.03
CA ILE A 120 22.17 34.26 11.74
C ILE A 120 22.13 35.15 12.99
N ALA A 121 22.83 34.77 14.07
CA ALA A 121 23.14 35.69 15.15
C ALA A 121 24.31 35.21 16.02
N SER A 122 25.53 35.33 15.51
CA SER A 122 26.67 35.77 16.33
C SER A 122 27.81 36.24 15.42
N ASP A 123 28.19 37.49 15.60
CA ASP A 123 29.33 38.21 15.01
C ASP A 123 29.05 39.04 13.75
N THR A 124 28.45 40.21 13.96
CA THR A 124 28.95 41.45 13.32
C THR A 124 28.52 42.69 14.09
N LYS A 125 29.47 43.60 14.18
CA LYS A 125 29.53 44.80 15.01
C LYS A 125 28.71 45.94 14.38
N VAL A 126 27.83 46.52 15.18
CA VAL A 126 27.17 47.84 15.09
C VAL A 126 27.47 48.69 13.85
N CYS A 127 26.44 48.94 13.04
CA CYS A 127 26.19 50.24 12.43
C CYS A 127 24.69 50.48 12.21
N LYS A 128 24.26 51.71 12.50
CA LYS A 128 22.86 52.19 12.57
C LYS A 128 22.30 52.42 11.16
N ALA A 129 21.07 51.98 10.88
CA ALA A 129 20.12 52.65 9.99
C ALA A 129 18.69 52.08 10.14
N ASN A 130 17.71 52.95 9.98
CA ASN A 130 16.26 52.79 10.14
C ASN A 130 15.63 51.64 9.32
N THR A 131 14.58 50.96 9.84
CA THR A 131 13.17 51.00 9.33
C THR A 131 12.26 49.87 9.88
N VAL A 132 11.12 50.31 10.47
CA VAL A 132 9.70 49.85 10.50
C VAL A 132 9.30 48.36 10.77
N PRO A 133 8.24 48.08 11.58
CA PRO A 133 7.79 46.74 11.99
C PRO A 133 6.95 46.03 10.91
N VAL A 134 7.09 44.70 10.82
CA VAL A 134 6.35 43.85 9.89
C VAL A 134 5.20 43.14 10.62
N ASP A 135 4.13 43.87 10.90
CA ASP A 135 2.83 43.32 11.30
C ASP A 135 1.73 44.14 10.62
N SER A 136 1.22 43.65 9.48
CA SER A 136 -0.16 43.84 8.99
C SER A 136 -0.26 43.60 7.47
N LEU A 137 -0.57 42.37 7.05
CA LEU A 137 -1.19 42.15 5.75
C LEU A 137 -2.68 42.45 5.89
N THR A 138 -3.19 43.36 5.06
CA THR A 138 -4.55 43.89 5.18
C THR A 138 -5.58 42.94 4.57
N THR A 139 -6.74 42.83 5.22
CA THR A 139 -7.88 41.95 4.86
C THR A 139 -8.38 42.13 3.41
N GLN A 140 -8.00 43.21 2.74
CA GLN A 140 -8.35 43.51 1.35
C GLN A 140 -7.55 42.67 0.35
N GLN A 141 -6.30 42.29 0.68
CA GLN A 141 -5.45 41.43 -0.17
C GLN A 141 -5.89 39.96 -0.15
N LEU A 142 -6.49 39.49 0.95
CA LEU A 142 -7.06 38.14 1.02
C LEU A 142 -8.33 37.97 0.17
N LYS A 143 -9.08 39.06 -0.06
CA LYS A 143 -10.31 39.02 -0.89
C LYS A 143 -10.01 38.97 -2.40
N SER A 144 -8.90 39.55 -2.87
CA SER A 144 -8.51 39.48 -4.29
C SER A 144 -8.04 38.07 -4.68
N TYR A 145 -7.32 37.38 -3.79
CA TYR A 145 -6.89 35.99 -4.01
C TYR A 145 -8.06 34.99 -4.04
N ALA A 146 -9.17 35.26 -3.33
CA ALA A 146 -10.35 34.42 -3.36
C ALA A 146 -11.16 34.56 -4.68
N SER A 147 -11.16 35.73 -5.32
CA SER A 147 -11.87 35.93 -6.59
C SER A 147 -11.17 35.28 -7.79
N GLU A 148 -9.84 35.15 -7.77
CA GLU A 148 -9.07 34.52 -8.85
C GLU A 148 -9.15 32.98 -8.83
N ALA A 149 -9.37 32.37 -7.65
CA ALA A 149 -9.56 30.93 -7.54
C ALA A 149 -10.92 30.43 -8.10
N MET A 150 -11.95 31.28 -8.08
CA MET A 150 -13.30 30.93 -8.55
C MET A 150 -13.42 30.96 -10.08
N THR A 151 -12.64 31.78 -10.78
CA THR A 151 -12.64 31.84 -12.25
C THR A 151 -11.95 30.64 -12.90
N TYR A 152 -10.94 30.04 -12.26
CA TYR A 152 -10.23 28.86 -12.81
C TYR A 152 -11.07 27.58 -12.76
N ALA A 153 -11.95 27.45 -11.75
CA ALA A 153 -12.86 26.29 -11.62
C ALA A 153 -13.96 26.28 -12.71
N ALA A 154 -14.40 27.44 -13.18
CA ALA A 154 -15.46 27.54 -14.20
C ALA A 154 -14.97 27.19 -15.62
N THR A 155 -13.67 27.31 -15.90
CA THR A 155 -13.07 26.97 -17.20
C THR A 155 -12.86 25.46 -17.43
N LEU A 156 -12.93 24.62 -16.39
CA LEU A 156 -12.70 23.18 -16.50
C LEU A 156 -13.95 22.34 -16.79
N GLN A 157 -15.14 22.95 -16.87
CA GLN A 157 -16.40 22.24 -17.18
C GLN A 157 -16.77 22.19 -18.68
N LYS A 158 -15.91 22.70 -19.59
CA LYS A 158 -16.24 22.81 -21.04
C LYS A 158 -15.47 21.88 -21.96
N ILE A 159 -14.78 20.87 -21.43
CA ILE A 159 -14.03 19.90 -22.24
C ILE A 159 -14.57 18.50 -21.98
N ASP A 160 -15.78 18.21 -22.46
CA ASP A 160 -16.23 16.83 -22.62
C ASP A 160 -17.28 16.73 -23.75
N HIS A 161 -16.76 16.68 -24.98
CA HIS A 161 -17.47 16.17 -26.14
C HIS A 161 -16.47 15.44 -27.03
N THR A 162 -16.30 14.16 -26.77
CA THR A 162 -15.74 13.21 -27.73
C THR A 162 -16.88 12.34 -28.29
N PRO A 163 -16.95 12.15 -29.62
CA PRO A 163 -17.97 11.29 -30.24
C PRO A 163 -17.72 9.83 -29.86
N LYS A 164 -18.81 9.10 -29.65
CA LYS A 164 -18.82 7.63 -29.57
C LYS A 164 -18.68 7.09 -30.99
N ASP A 165 -17.53 6.51 -31.30
CA ASP A 165 -17.40 5.62 -32.45
C ASP A 165 -17.65 4.18 -31.99
N ASP A 166 -18.49 3.49 -32.76
CA ASP A 166 -18.95 2.13 -32.58
C ASP A 166 -17.81 1.11 -32.76
N GLU A 167 -17.43 0.40 -31.70
CA GLU A 167 -16.51 -0.74 -31.80
C GLU A 167 -17.31 -2.05 -31.67
N ALA A 168 -17.37 -2.75 -32.81
CA ALA A 168 -18.07 -4.00 -33.01
C ALA A 168 -17.49 -5.14 -32.14
N ALA A 169 -18.41 -5.93 -31.58
CA ALA A 169 -18.11 -7.14 -30.84
C ALA A 169 -17.41 -8.19 -31.73
N VAL A 170 -16.14 -8.49 -31.43
CA VAL A 170 -15.48 -9.74 -31.83
C VAL A 170 -15.48 -10.67 -30.62
N SER A 171 -16.23 -11.75 -30.77
CA SER A 171 -16.39 -12.84 -29.80
C SER A 171 -15.23 -13.82 -29.95
N ASP A 172 -14.20 -13.68 -29.11
CA ASP A 172 -13.12 -14.67 -28.97
C ASP A 172 -13.49 -15.71 -27.91
N ASP A 173 -14.37 -16.65 -28.26
CA ASP A 173 -14.54 -17.89 -27.51
C ASP A 173 -13.47 -18.91 -27.97
N PRO A 174 -12.62 -19.43 -27.07
CA PRO A 174 -11.65 -20.46 -27.44
C PRO A 174 -12.32 -21.83 -27.65
N PRO A 175 -11.85 -22.65 -28.61
CA PRO A 175 -12.48 -23.92 -28.94
C PRO A 175 -12.32 -24.95 -27.82
N TYR A 176 -13.46 -25.50 -27.39
CA TYR A 176 -13.56 -26.58 -26.42
C TYR A 176 -13.15 -27.91 -27.09
N ILE A 177 -12.09 -28.54 -26.58
CA ILE A 177 -11.63 -29.85 -27.05
C ILE A 177 -12.32 -30.91 -26.19
N HIS A 178 -13.25 -31.65 -26.79
CA HIS A 178 -13.87 -32.82 -26.17
C HIS A 178 -12.94 -34.03 -26.37
N TYR A 179 -12.60 -34.73 -25.28
CA TYR A 179 -11.95 -36.04 -25.35
C TYR A 179 -13.01 -37.10 -25.02
N ASP A 180 -13.20 -38.03 -25.95
CA ASP A 180 -13.93 -39.29 -25.75
C ASP A 180 -13.10 -40.29 -24.93
#